data_AF-W7YLD8-F1
#
_entry.id   AF-W7YLD8-F1
#
_cell.length_a   1.000
_cell.length_b   1.000
_cell.length_c   1.000
_cell.angle_alpha   90.00
_cell.angle_beta   90.00
_cell.angle_gamma   90.00
#
_symmetry.space_group_name_H-M   'P 1'
#
loop_
_entity.id
_entity.type
_entity.pdbx_description
1 polymer ?
#
loop_
_entity_poly.entity_id
_entity_poly.type
_entity_poly.pdbx_seq_one_letter_code
_entity_poly.pdbx_strand_id
1 'polypeptide(L)'
;MYLESFDKYQMREQLEHYEGDHDLCAKALSWSELAQSHLNLAHLLLEEGLCKPSLIVAHMAVKAKLKQIYLQVAGMIPPEQWLFDDLVSHTREVTKINMETELFLNTLCFISEEDHLSFLDGMSQNHVVTMLQRLEEILASMNNQVMDMKVKVQLHM
;
A
#
# COMPACT_ATOMS: atom_id res chain seq x y z
N MET A 1 31.19 39.84 6.88
CA MET A 1 31.61 38.50 6.39
C MET A 1 30.78 37.40 7.08
N TYR A 2 29.44 37.54 7.11
CA TYR A 2 28.51 36.58 7.75
C TYR A 2 27.25 36.29 6.90
N LEU A 3 27.05 37.02 5.79
CA LEU A 3 25.86 36.88 4.94
C LEU A 3 26.00 35.75 3.90
N GLU A 4 27.21 35.52 3.37
CA GLU A 4 27.46 34.46 2.38
C GLU A 4 27.40 33.04 2.96
N SER A 5 27.57 32.89 4.27
CA SER A 5 27.41 31.60 4.94
C SER A 5 25.93 31.25 5.15
N PHE A 6 25.06 32.23 5.39
CA PHE A 6 23.65 31.99 5.69
C PHE A 6 22.88 31.52 4.45
N ASP A 7 23.12 32.13 3.28
CA ASP A 7 22.53 31.72 2.00
C ASP A 7 22.98 30.31 1.57
N LYS A 8 24.22 29.92 1.88
CA LYS A 8 24.73 28.57 1.56
C LYS A 8 24.10 27.48 2.42
N TYR A 9 23.76 27.77 3.68
CA TYR A 9 23.05 26.80 4.52
C TYR A 9 21.58 26.67 4.10
N GLN A 10 20.90 27.79 3.80
CA GLN A 10 19.52 27.76 3.29
C GLN A 10 19.40 27.06 1.93
N MET A 11 20.34 27.27 1.00
CA MET A 11 20.35 26.51 -0.27
C MET A 11 20.60 25.02 -0.05
N ARG A 12 21.42 24.64 0.93
CA ARG A 12 21.71 23.22 1.21
C ARG A 12 20.51 22.50 1.82
N GLU A 13 19.83 23.12 2.77
CA GLU A 13 18.56 22.59 3.31
C GLU A 13 17.48 22.50 2.22
N GLN A 14 17.39 23.49 1.32
CA GLN A 14 16.45 23.45 0.20
C GLN A 14 16.80 22.35 -0.81
N LEU A 15 18.08 22.11 -1.10
CA LEU A 15 18.54 21.04 -1.99
C LEU A 15 18.36 19.65 -1.36
N GLU A 16 18.67 19.47 -0.07
CA GLU A 16 18.46 18.21 0.66
C GLU A 16 16.96 17.90 0.79
N HIS A 17 16.10 18.91 0.96
CA HIS A 17 14.65 18.76 0.94
C HIS A 17 14.14 18.37 -0.46
N TYR A 18 14.69 18.96 -1.53
CA TYR A 18 14.32 18.64 -2.91
C TYR A 18 14.78 17.24 -3.36
N GLU A 19 15.97 16.80 -2.93
CA GLU A 19 16.48 15.45 -3.21
C GLU A 19 15.73 14.39 -2.40
N GLY A 20 15.39 14.68 -1.15
CA GLY A 20 14.55 13.81 -0.30
C GLY A 20 13.16 13.60 -0.88
N ASP A 21 12.48 14.67 -1.32
CA ASP A 21 11.13 14.57 -1.88
C ASP A 21 11.08 13.80 -3.22
N HIS A 22 12.14 13.88 -4.02
CA HIS A 22 12.22 13.14 -5.28
C HIS A 22 12.40 11.63 -5.06
N ASP A 23 13.14 11.23 -4.02
CA ASP A 23 13.29 9.81 -3.64
C ASP A 23 11.99 9.23 -3.09
N LEU A 24 11.26 9.99 -2.27
CA LEU A 24 9.96 9.56 -1.73
C LEU A 24 8.90 9.41 -2.84
N CYS A 25 8.87 10.31 -3.83
CA CYS A 25 7.97 10.17 -4.98
C CYS A 25 8.28 8.91 -5.80
N ALA A 26 9.56 8.66 -6.10
CA ALA A 26 9.99 7.46 -6.81
C ALA A 26 9.65 6.19 -6.01
N LYS A 27 9.81 6.22 -4.69
CA LYS A 27 9.48 5.10 -3.81
C LYS A 27 7.99 4.80 -3.77
N ALA A 28 7.14 5.83 -3.71
CA ALA A 28 5.70 5.68 -3.77
C ALA A 28 5.26 5.06 -5.11
N LEU A 29 5.83 5.51 -6.23
CA LEU A 29 5.58 4.92 -7.54
C LEU A 29 6.00 3.45 -7.58
N SER A 30 7.20 3.13 -7.09
CA SER A 30 7.69 1.74 -7.02
C SER A 30 6.76 0.82 -6.22
N TRP A 31 6.21 1.26 -5.08
CA TRP A 31 5.24 0.44 -4.34
C TRP A 31 3.89 0.33 -5.02
N SER A 32 3.45 1.36 -5.75
CA SER A 32 2.23 1.28 -6.56
C SER A 32 2.38 0.27 -7.70
N GLU A 33 3.52 0.29 -8.40
CA GLU A 33 3.85 -0.68 -9.44
C GLU A 33 3.94 -2.09 -8.86
N LEU A 34 4.62 -2.25 -7.72
CA LEU A 34 4.74 -3.52 -7.03
C LEU A 34 3.38 -4.09 -6.62
N ALA A 35 2.47 -3.25 -6.12
CA ALA A 35 1.10 -3.66 -5.80
C ALA A 35 0.38 -4.21 -7.04
N GLN A 36 0.50 -3.53 -8.19
CA GLN A 36 -0.10 -3.99 -9.44
C GLN A 36 0.54 -5.28 -9.96
N SER A 37 1.87 -5.39 -9.90
CA SER A 37 2.58 -6.61 -10.31
C SER A 37 2.15 -7.81 -9.48
N HIS A 38 1.96 -7.64 -8.17
CA HIS A 38 1.44 -8.68 -7.30
C HIS A 38 0.00 -9.08 -7.69
N LEU A 39 -0.91 -8.12 -7.93
CA LEU A 39 -2.26 -8.45 -8.40
C LEU A 39 -2.25 -9.25 -9.71
N ASN A 40 -1.44 -8.83 -10.68
CA ASN A 40 -1.32 -9.54 -11.96
C ASN A 40 -0.81 -10.97 -11.74
N LEU A 41 0.21 -11.15 -10.88
CA LEU A 41 0.72 -12.47 -10.55
C LEU A 41 -0.31 -13.32 -9.79
N ALA A 42 -1.11 -12.72 -8.91
CA ALA A 42 -2.18 -13.41 -8.20
C ALA A 42 -3.22 -14.00 -9.18
N HIS A 43 -3.57 -13.26 -10.24
CA HIS A 43 -4.46 -13.77 -11.30
C HIS A 43 -3.82 -14.91 -12.09
N LEU A 44 -2.56 -14.76 -12.52
CA LEU A 44 -1.86 -15.83 -13.23
C LEU A 44 -1.78 -17.13 -12.41
N LEU A 45 -1.53 -17.02 -11.11
CA LEU A 45 -1.52 -18.17 -10.20
C LEU A 45 -2.91 -18.81 -10.09
N LEU A 46 -3.97 -18.01 -10.07
CA LEU A 46 -5.35 -18.51 -10.04
C LEU A 46 -5.73 -19.23 -11.33
N GLU A 47 -5.29 -18.73 -12.49
CA GLU A 47 -5.49 -19.38 -13.80
C GLU A 47 -4.86 -20.78 -13.86
N GLU A 48 -3.70 -20.96 -13.23
CA GLU A 48 -3.03 -22.26 -13.05
C GLU A 48 -3.66 -23.12 -11.93
N GLY A 49 -4.75 -22.64 -11.31
CA GLY A 49 -5.44 -23.30 -10.21
C GLY A 49 -4.70 -23.27 -8.87
N LEU A 50 -3.67 -22.44 -8.75
CA LEU A 50 -2.90 -22.23 -7.54
C LEU A 50 -3.59 -21.19 -6.63
N CYS A 51 -4.75 -21.55 -6.10
CA CYS A 51 -5.58 -20.72 -5.21
C CYS A 51 -4.79 -20.11 -4.04
N LYS A 52 -3.99 -20.92 -3.34
CA LYS A 52 -3.24 -20.47 -2.17
C LYS A 52 -2.14 -19.47 -2.53
N PRO A 53 -1.20 -19.78 -3.46
CA PRO A 53 -0.22 -18.81 -3.93
C PRO A 53 -0.87 -17.50 -4.42
N SER A 54 -2.01 -17.59 -5.10
CA SER A 54 -2.77 -16.41 -5.53
C SER A 54 -3.14 -15.50 -4.35
N LEU A 55 -3.70 -16.04 -3.27
CA LEU A 55 -4.07 -15.26 -2.07
C LEU A 55 -2.86 -14.67 -1.33
N ILE A 56 -1.73 -15.40 -1.28
CA ILE A 56 -0.49 -14.90 -0.69
C ILE A 56 -0.01 -13.66 -1.44
N VAL A 57 0.06 -13.75 -2.76
CA VAL A 57 0.51 -12.64 -3.58
C VAL A 57 -0.50 -11.49 -3.56
N ALA A 58 -1.80 -11.79 -3.51
CA ALA A 58 -2.84 -10.78 -3.32
C ALA A 58 -2.66 -10.00 -2.00
N HIS A 59 -2.35 -10.67 -0.90
CA HIS A 59 -2.00 -10.01 0.36
C HIS A 59 -0.75 -9.12 0.22
N MET A 60 0.29 -9.58 -0.50
CA MET A 60 1.48 -8.76 -0.78
C MET A 60 1.13 -7.49 -1.57
N ALA A 61 0.15 -7.55 -2.47
CA ALA A 61 -0.36 -6.37 -3.18
C ALA A 61 -0.94 -5.34 -2.20
N VAL A 62 -1.74 -5.78 -1.23
CA VAL A 62 -2.29 -4.91 -0.19
C VAL A 62 -1.18 -4.28 0.63
N LYS A 63 -0.21 -5.07 1.09
CA LYS A 63 0.89 -4.57 1.91
C LYS A 63 1.69 -3.49 1.16
N ALA A 64 1.98 -3.71 -0.12
CA ALA A 64 2.64 -2.70 -0.97
C ALA A 64 1.78 -1.43 -1.09
N LYS A 65 0.46 -1.58 -1.25
CA LYS A 65 -0.47 -0.45 -1.30
C LYS A 65 -0.48 0.37 -0.02
N LEU A 66 -0.61 -0.28 1.13
CA LEU A 66 -0.64 0.42 2.42
C LEU A 66 0.68 1.16 2.68
N LYS A 67 1.82 0.58 2.27
CA LYS A 67 3.13 1.27 2.34
C LYS A 67 3.19 2.51 1.45
N GLN A 68 2.69 2.42 0.22
CA GLN A 68 2.56 3.57 -0.68
C GLN A 68 1.72 4.68 -0.03
N ILE A 69 0.56 4.33 0.51
CA ILE A 69 -0.37 5.29 1.09
C ILE A 69 0.22 5.94 2.32
N TYR A 70 0.81 5.15 3.22
CA TYR A 70 1.50 5.66 4.39
C TYR A 70 2.56 6.69 4.00
N LEU A 71 3.41 6.36 3.03
CA LEU A 71 4.44 7.27 2.54
C LEU A 71 3.87 8.56 1.95
N GLN A 72 2.76 8.47 1.22
CA GLN A 72 2.11 9.66 0.63
C GLN A 72 1.44 10.55 1.67
N VAL A 73 1.05 10.01 2.83
CA VAL A 73 0.35 10.74 3.90
C VAL A 73 1.33 11.26 4.95
N ALA A 74 2.24 10.40 5.41
CA ALA A 74 3.19 10.71 6.47
C ALA A 74 4.48 11.35 5.95
N GLY A 75 4.74 11.31 4.64
CA GLY A 75 5.99 11.80 4.05
C GLY A 75 7.22 10.98 4.46
N MET A 76 7.01 9.75 4.96
CA MET A 76 8.08 8.91 5.51
C MET A 76 7.92 7.46 5.07
N ILE A 77 9.05 6.75 4.91
CA ILE A 77 9.07 5.31 4.67
C ILE A 77 8.55 4.59 5.93
N PRO A 78 7.57 3.68 5.82
CA PRO A 78 7.11 2.90 6.96
C PRO A 78 8.25 2.00 7.46
N PRO A 79 8.46 1.90 8.78
CA PRO A 79 9.43 1.00 9.38
C PRO A 79 9.25 -0.46 8.92
N GLU A 80 10.35 -1.17 8.68
CA GLU A 80 10.30 -2.54 8.17
C GLU A 80 9.67 -3.52 9.16
N GLN A 81 9.79 -3.24 10.46
CA GLN A 81 9.21 -4.06 11.52
C GLN A 81 7.68 -3.94 11.65
N TRP A 82 7.04 -3.04 10.91
CA TRP A 82 5.59 -2.89 10.98
C TRP A 82 4.86 -4.11 10.45
N LEU A 83 3.92 -4.57 11.28
CA LEU A 83 2.99 -5.62 10.95
C LEU A 83 1.91 -5.08 10.01
N PHE A 84 1.10 -5.99 9.47
CA PHE A 84 -0.02 -5.61 8.59
C PHE A 84 -1.01 -4.70 9.32
N ASP A 85 -1.34 -5.02 10.56
CA ASP A 85 -2.26 -4.23 11.40
C ASP A 85 -1.74 -2.81 11.68
N ASP A 86 -0.42 -2.64 11.83
CA ASP A 86 0.20 -1.33 11.97
C ASP A 86 -0.03 -0.50 10.70
N LEU A 87 0.16 -1.10 9.52
CA LEU A 87 -0.07 -0.41 8.25
C LEU A 87 -1.55 -0.05 8.05
N VAL A 88 -2.49 -0.94 8.39
CA VAL A 88 -3.93 -0.67 8.32
C VAL A 88 -4.31 0.47 9.25
N SER A 89 -3.88 0.43 10.53
CA SER A 89 -4.22 1.46 11.51
C SER A 89 -3.71 2.85 11.13
N HIS A 90 -2.48 2.96 10.63
CA HIS A 90 -1.89 4.26 10.24
C HIS A 90 -2.47 4.82 8.94
N THR A 91 -3.09 4.00 8.10
CA THR A 91 -3.69 4.44 6.83
C THR A 91 -5.20 4.64 6.91
N ARG A 92 -5.86 4.06 7.92
CA ARG A 92 -7.33 3.93 8.05
C ARG A 92 -8.08 5.24 7.81
N GLU A 93 -7.62 6.33 8.43
CA GLU A 93 -8.31 7.64 8.35
C GLU A 93 -8.30 8.21 6.94
N VAL A 94 -7.22 8.00 6.19
CA VAL A 94 -7.07 8.52 4.82
C VAL A 94 -7.77 7.64 3.80
N THR A 95 -7.71 6.32 4.00
CA THR A 95 -8.29 5.34 3.08
C THR A 95 -9.74 5.00 3.37
N LYS A 96 -10.34 5.68 4.36
CA LYS A 96 -11.71 5.43 4.87
C LYS A 96 -11.99 3.94 4.97
N ILE A 97 -11.01 3.17 5.48
CA ILE A 97 -11.18 1.74 5.71
C ILE A 97 -12.27 1.61 6.76
N ASN A 98 -13.43 1.14 6.33
CA ASN A 98 -14.52 0.81 7.23
C ASN A 98 -14.28 -0.57 7.86
N MET A 99 -15.08 -0.91 8.87
CA MET A 99 -14.94 -2.18 9.59
C MET A 99 -15.07 -3.41 8.69
N GLU A 100 -15.88 -3.34 7.63
CA GLU A 100 -16.08 -4.45 6.69
C GLU A 100 -14.82 -4.71 5.84
N THR A 101 -14.23 -3.64 5.30
CA THR A 101 -12.97 -3.69 4.56
C THR A 101 -11.84 -4.19 5.45
N GLU A 102 -11.76 -3.69 6.69
CA GLU A 102 -10.74 -4.15 7.64
C GLU A 102 -10.88 -5.63 7.98
N LEU A 103 -12.10 -6.10 8.25
CA LEU A 103 -12.35 -7.52 8.51
C LEU A 103 -11.95 -8.38 7.31
N PHE A 104 -12.26 -7.93 6.09
CA PHE A 104 -11.83 -8.61 4.87
C PHE A 104 -10.31 -8.67 4.75
N LEU A 105 -9.63 -7.55 4.96
CA LEU A 105 -8.16 -7.46 4.86
C LEU A 105 -7.45 -8.33 5.91
N ASN A 106 -7.96 -8.35 7.14
CA ASN A 106 -7.42 -9.19 8.21
C ASN A 106 -7.69 -10.68 7.93
N THR A 107 -8.85 -11.00 7.36
CA THR A 107 -9.15 -12.37 6.90
C THR A 107 -8.18 -12.79 5.80
N LEU A 108 -7.91 -11.91 4.82
CA LEU A 108 -6.94 -12.16 3.77
C LEU A 108 -5.52 -12.35 4.32
N CYS A 109 -5.09 -11.52 5.29
CA CYS A 109 -3.82 -11.68 5.98
C CYS A 109 -3.75 -13.06 6.65
N PHE A 110 -4.74 -13.40 7.47
CA PHE A 110 -4.82 -14.66 8.20
C PHE A 110 -4.73 -15.89 7.27
N ILE A 111 -5.52 -15.94 6.20
CA ILE A 111 -5.49 -17.11 5.28
C ILE A 111 -4.22 -17.18 4.42
N SER A 112 -3.47 -16.07 4.32
CA SER A 112 -2.21 -16.01 3.58
C SER A 112 -1.00 -16.47 4.39
N GLU A 113 -1.15 -16.64 5.71
CA GLU A 113 -0.07 -17.10 6.59
C GLU A 113 0.13 -18.61 6.50
N GLU A 114 1.40 -19.05 6.63
CA GLU A 114 1.82 -20.43 6.41
C GLU A 114 1.22 -21.45 7.37
N ASP A 115 0.70 -21.03 8.53
CA ASP A 115 0.16 -21.94 9.54
C ASP A 115 -1.34 -22.24 9.36
N HIS A 116 -2.00 -21.55 8.43
CA HIS A 116 -3.47 -21.59 8.27
C HIS A 116 -3.92 -22.34 7.00
N LEU A 117 -3.07 -23.22 6.48
CA LEU A 117 -3.22 -23.87 5.18
C LEU A 117 -4.41 -24.84 5.13
N SER A 118 -4.74 -25.45 6.26
CA SER A 118 -5.86 -26.39 6.38
C SER A 118 -7.22 -25.72 6.13
N PHE A 119 -7.31 -24.38 6.26
CA PHE A 119 -8.56 -23.66 5.96
C PHE A 119 -8.83 -23.53 4.46
N LEU A 120 -7.82 -23.77 3.62
CA LEU A 120 -7.92 -23.64 2.16
C LEU A 120 -8.38 -24.94 1.48
N ASP A 121 -8.38 -26.08 2.18
CA ASP A 121 -8.76 -27.40 1.63
C ASP A 121 -10.22 -27.46 1.12
N GLY A 122 -11.07 -26.50 1.51
CA GLY A 122 -12.45 -26.35 1.03
C GLY A 122 -12.67 -25.17 0.06
N MET A 123 -11.63 -24.44 -0.29
CA MET A 123 -11.78 -23.18 -1.03
C MET A 123 -11.81 -23.42 -2.54
N SER A 124 -12.98 -23.25 -3.15
CA SER A 124 -13.12 -23.30 -4.60
C SER A 124 -12.40 -22.13 -5.28
N GLN A 125 -11.98 -22.30 -6.53
CA GLN A 125 -11.44 -21.22 -7.35
C GLN A 125 -12.39 -20.02 -7.42
N ASN A 126 -13.70 -20.26 -7.49
CA ASN A 126 -14.71 -19.19 -7.50
C ASN A 126 -14.65 -18.31 -6.26
N HIS A 127 -14.37 -18.89 -5.08
CA HIS A 127 -14.19 -18.09 -3.86
C HIS A 127 -12.98 -17.17 -3.98
N VAL A 128 -11.86 -17.66 -4.54
CA VAL A 128 -10.66 -16.85 -4.75
C VAL A 128 -10.91 -15.75 -5.78
N VAL A 129 -11.63 -16.05 -6.87
CA VAL A 129 -12.05 -15.03 -7.86
C VAL A 129 -12.81 -13.89 -7.18
N THR A 130 -13.82 -14.21 -6.37
CA THR A 130 -14.59 -13.18 -5.65
C THR A 130 -13.73 -12.38 -4.67
N MET A 131 -12.78 -13.02 -3.99
CA MET A 131 -11.85 -12.32 -3.12
C MET A 131 -10.91 -11.39 -3.88
N LEU A 132 -10.38 -11.80 -5.04
CA LEU A 132 -9.54 -10.94 -5.87
C LEU A 132 -10.32 -9.74 -6.42
N GLN A 133 -11.55 -9.95 -6.91
CA GLN A 133 -12.41 -8.87 -7.39
C GLN A 133 -12.68 -7.84 -6.29
N ARG A 134 -13.08 -8.32 -5.11
CA ARG A 134 -13.29 -7.44 -3.95
C ARG A 134 -12.01 -6.70 -3.55
N LEU A 135 -10.86 -7.37 -3.67
CA LEU A 135 -9.58 -6.73 -3.37
C LEU A 135 -9.25 -5.61 -4.35
N GLU A 136 -9.47 -5.82 -5.65
CA GLU A 136 -9.27 -4.80 -6.68
C GLU A 136 -10.15 -3.57 -6.42
N GLU A 137 -11.42 -3.78 -6.06
CA GLU A 137 -12.34 -2.71 -5.69
C GLU A 137 -11.82 -1.90 -4.48
N ILE A 138 -11.31 -2.59 -3.46
CA ILE A 138 -10.73 -1.95 -2.27
C ILE A 138 -9.50 -1.12 -2.67
N LEU A 139 -8.57 -1.68 -3.45
CA LEU A 139 -7.34 -1.00 -3.86
C LEU A 139 -7.62 0.19 -4.79
N ALA A 140 -8.61 0.08 -5.66
CA ALA A 140 -9.09 1.19 -6.51
C ALA A 140 -9.74 2.29 -5.67
N SER A 141 -10.55 1.94 -4.67
CA SER A 141 -11.15 2.90 -3.74
C SER A 141 -10.08 3.65 -2.94
N MET A 142 -9.07 2.96 -2.43
CA MET A 142 -7.94 3.57 -1.72
C MET A 142 -7.20 4.59 -2.60
N ASN A 143 -7.00 4.29 -3.88
CA ASN A 143 -6.38 5.21 -4.84
C ASN A 143 -7.15 6.53 -4.99
N ASN A 144 -8.45 6.43 -5.20
CA ASN A 144 -9.30 7.60 -5.42
C ASN A 144 -9.27 8.54 -4.20
N GLN A 145 -9.28 7.97 -3.00
CA GLN A 145 -9.31 8.75 -1.76
C GLN A 145 -7.99 9.48 -1.47
N VAL A 146 -6.86 8.88 -1.83
CA VAL A 146 -5.55 9.54 -1.68
C VAL A 146 -5.38 10.68 -2.68
N MET A 147 -5.89 10.55 -3.89
CA MET A 147 -5.86 11.61 -4.90
C MET A 147 -6.72 12.82 -4.47
N ASP A 148 -7.88 12.58 -3.88
CA ASP A 148 -8.74 13.64 -3.32
C ASP A 148 -8.05 14.47 -2.22
N MET A 149 -7.16 13.86 -1.43
CA MET A 149 -6.41 14.58 -0.40
C MET A 149 -5.30 15.46 -0.97
N LYS A 150 -4.55 15.00 -1.98
CA LYS A 150 -3.52 15.82 -2.63
C LYS A 150 -4.10 17.09 -3.27
N VAL A 151 -5.30 17.00 -3.84
CA VAL A 151 -6.02 18.16 -4.38
C VAL A 151 -6.39 19.17 -3.29
N LYS A 152 -6.74 18.71 -2.08
CA LYS A 152 -7.07 19.61 -0.95
C LYS A 152 -5.84 20.32 -0.38
N VAL A 153 -4.69 19.64 -0.29
CA VAL A 153 -3.45 20.25 0.21
C VAL A 153 -2.92 21.33 -0.75
N GLN A 154 -3.09 21.15 -2.07
CA GLN A 154 -2.72 22.17 -3.06
C GLN A 154 -3.66 23.38 -3.10
N LEU A 155 -4.88 23.27 -2.59
CA LEU A 155 -5.85 24.38 -2.53
C LEU A 155 -5.78 25.19 -1.22
N HIS A 156 -4.86 24.86 -0.31
CA HIS A 156 -4.63 25.57 0.96
C HIS A 156 -3.20 26.12 1.10
N MET A 157 -2.41 26.09 0.02
CA MET A 157 -1.20 26.91 -0.12
C MET A 157 -1.50 28.14 -0.97
#